data_AF-J1QMT4-F1
#
_entry.id   AF-J1QMT4-F1
#
_cell.length_a   1.000
_cell.length_b   1.000
_cell.length_c   1.000
_cell.angle_alpha   90.00
_cell.angle_beta   90.00
_cell.angle_gamma   90.00
#
_symmetry.space_group_name_H-M   'P 1'
#
loop_
_entity.id
_entity.type
_entity.pdbx_description
1 polymer ?
#
loop_
_entity_poly.entity_id
_entity_poly.type
_entity_poly.pdbx_seq_one_letter_code
_entity_poly.pdbx_strand_id
1 'polypeptide(L)'
;MNLKTLCLGACLTIFTALPASAAIVSGFDSATLARNDDGSTGLVDLGFSANFFGVNFTQLYVNNNGNVTFDSALSTFTPFNLTATNRQIIAPFFADVDTRNSGNPVTYGQGLWDGRNAFGVNWIDVDYFSSSAAHSNKNSFQLILVDRSDIGVGDFDIIFNYDKIQWETGTASGGNADGLGGNSARAGFSNGTGLAGTFFELTGSAINGAFLDGGPNALISNRLNSNLDGRYIFNARNGSIDPTPNPVPAPASLALLAAGLLLLRRQSGR
;
A
#
# COMPACT_ATOMS: atom_id res chain seq x y z
N MET A 1 -1.00 -64.62 34.72
CA MET A 1 -0.30 -63.35 35.03
C MET A 1 -0.64 -62.36 33.92
N ASN A 2 -1.59 -61.46 34.17
CA ASN A 2 -2.12 -60.54 33.14
C ASN A 2 -1.24 -59.30 33.00
N LEU A 3 -0.73 -59.12 31.78
CA LEU A 3 0.10 -58.01 31.32
C LEU A 3 -0.78 -56.76 31.17
N LYS A 4 -0.45 -55.66 31.87
CA LYS A 4 -1.09 -54.35 31.68
C LYS A 4 -0.40 -53.62 30.54
N THR A 5 -1.10 -53.45 29.43
CA THR A 5 -0.67 -52.62 28.30
C THR A 5 -0.76 -51.14 28.68
N LEU A 6 0.36 -50.41 28.58
CA LEU A 6 0.45 -48.97 28.77
C LEU A 6 0.36 -48.29 27.40
N CYS A 7 -0.75 -47.61 27.10
CA CYS A 7 -0.87 -46.79 25.90
C CYS A 7 -0.24 -45.41 26.14
N LEU A 8 0.85 -45.09 25.42
CA LEU A 8 1.37 -43.73 25.30
C LEU A 8 0.51 -42.97 24.29
N GLY A 9 -0.25 -41.97 24.76
CA GLY A 9 -0.96 -41.03 23.89
C GLY A 9 -0.01 -39.97 23.34
N ALA A 10 0.18 -39.95 22.02
CA ALA A 10 0.86 -38.84 21.34
C ALA A 10 -0.06 -37.62 21.34
N CYS A 11 0.35 -36.55 22.02
CA CYS A 11 -0.36 -35.27 22.02
C CYS A 11 0.00 -34.50 20.74
N LEU A 12 -0.88 -34.53 19.73
CA LEU A 12 -0.73 -33.75 18.51
C LEU A 12 -1.14 -32.29 18.81
N THR A 13 -0.17 -31.39 18.95
CA THR A 13 -0.44 -29.95 19.07
C THR A 13 -0.85 -29.41 17.71
N ILE A 14 -2.15 -29.15 17.54
CA ILE A 14 -2.70 -28.43 16.38
C ILE A 14 -2.36 -26.94 16.58
N PHE A 15 -1.42 -26.41 15.80
CA PHE A 15 -1.25 -24.97 15.69
C PHE A 15 -2.36 -24.44 14.80
N THR A 16 -3.36 -23.79 15.40
CA THR A 16 -4.32 -22.97 14.64
C THR A 16 -3.57 -21.74 14.15
N ALA A 17 -3.34 -21.63 12.84
CA ALA A 17 -2.87 -20.39 12.25
C ALA A 17 -3.93 -19.31 12.53
N LEU A 18 -3.54 -18.23 13.20
CA LEU A 18 -4.39 -17.06 13.30
C LEU A 18 -4.65 -16.55 11.88
N PRO A 19 -5.87 -16.05 11.58
CA PRO A 19 -6.12 -15.42 10.29
C PRO A 19 -5.10 -14.30 10.10
N ALA A 20 -4.49 -14.23 8.91
CA ALA A 20 -3.65 -13.10 8.57
C ALA A 20 -4.46 -11.81 8.76
N SER A 21 -3.89 -10.82 9.46
CA SER A 21 -4.52 -9.50 9.58
C SER A 21 -4.75 -8.93 8.18
N ALA A 22 -5.93 -8.37 7.89
CA ALA A 22 -6.12 -7.67 6.63
C ALA A 22 -5.16 -6.47 6.55
N ALA A 23 -4.62 -6.17 5.36
CA ALA A 23 -3.75 -5.02 5.16
C ALA A 23 -4.52 -3.70 5.26
N ILE A 24 -5.73 -3.65 4.70
CA ILE A 24 -6.61 -2.48 4.80
C ILE A 24 -7.13 -2.35 6.22
N VAL A 25 -7.12 -1.12 6.74
CA VAL A 25 -7.64 -0.81 8.08
C VAL A 25 -8.85 0.13 8.00
N SER A 26 -9.69 0.13 9.03
CA SER A 26 -10.86 1.02 9.14
C SER A 26 -10.51 2.41 9.68
N GLY A 27 -11.47 3.34 9.67
CA GLY A 27 -11.38 4.63 10.35
C GLY A 27 -11.05 5.84 9.47
N PHE A 28 -11.00 5.67 8.16
CA PHE A 28 -10.67 6.72 7.18
C PHE A 28 -11.84 6.96 6.20
N ASP A 29 -13.07 6.86 6.67
CA ASP A 29 -14.30 6.85 5.86
C ASP A 29 -15.31 7.94 6.26
N SER A 30 -14.85 9.00 6.93
CA SER A 30 -15.70 10.08 7.43
C SER A 30 -16.23 11.01 6.32
N ALA A 31 -15.59 11.02 5.16
CA ALA A 31 -16.03 11.71 3.96
C ALA A 31 -16.08 10.76 2.75
N THR A 32 -16.87 11.14 1.75
CA THR A 32 -17.05 10.38 0.51
C THR A 32 -16.89 11.32 -0.68
N LEU A 33 -16.00 10.95 -1.61
CA LEU A 33 -16.00 11.54 -2.94
C LEU A 33 -17.17 10.90 -3.71
N ALA A 34 -18.15 11.73 -4.08
CA ALA A 34 -19.34 11.27 -4.79
C ALA A 34 -18.97 10.46 -6.03
N ARG A 35 -19.77 9.44 -6.35
CA ARG A 35 -19.55 8.55 -7.51
C ARG A 35 -19.27 9.35 -8.78
N ASN A 36 -18.17 9.03 -9.45
CA ASN A 36 -17.68 9.72 -10.63
C ASN A 36 -16.70 8.84 -11.42
N ASP A 37 -16.13 9.42 -12.47
CA ASP A 37 -15.15 8.78 -13.37
C ASP A 37 -13.75 9.39 -13.11
N ASP A 38 -13.55 10.65 -13.48
CA ASP A 38 -12.23 11.30 -13.48
C ASP A 38 -12.12 12.48 -12.51
N GLY A 39 -12.99 12.50 -11.51
CA GLY A 39 -13.14 13.58 -10.57
C GLY A 39 -12.12 13.54 -9.43
N SER A 40 -11.80 14.73 -8.94
CA SER A 40 -11.14 14.94 -7.65
C SER A 40 -12.06 15.68 -6.69
N THR A 41 -11.76 15.61 -5.40
CA THR A 41 -12.27 16.56 -4.41
C THR A 41 -11.78 17.98 -4.69
N GLY A 42 -12.24 18.96 -3.89
CA GLY A 42 -11.46 20.17 -3.63
C GLY A 42 -10.25 19.87 -2.72
N LEU A 43 -9.60 20.91 -2.21
CA LEU A 43 -8.57 20.73 -1.17
C LEU A 43 -9.21 20.17 0.11
N VAL A 44 -8.60 19.12 0.66
CA VAL A 44 -9.01 18.48 1.92
C VAL A 44 -7.85 18.48 2.91
N ASP A 45 -8.16 18.74 4.18
CA ASP A 45 -7.15 18.85 5.24
C ASP A 45 -6.56 17.50 5.65
N LEU A 46 -5.24 17.42 5.71
CA LEU A 46 -4.49 16.26 6.22
C LEU A 46 -4.61 16.11 7.74
N GLY A 47 -4.76 17.22 8.46
CA GLY A 47 -4.73 17.25 9.93
C GLY A 47 -3.31 17.32 10.52
N PHE A 48 -2.29 17.42 9.67
CA PHE A 48 -0.88 17.64 10.03
C PHE A 48 -0.15 18.29 8.83
N SER A 49 1.11 18.70 9.04
CA SER A 49 1.97 19.21 7.97
C SER A 49 2.87 18.09 7.45
N ALA A 50 2.80 17.78 6.16
CA ALA A 50 3.63 16.78 5.49
C ALA A 50 4.71 17.49 4.65
N ASN A 51 5.98 17.28 4.99
CA ASN A 51 7.12 17.78 4.21
C ASN A 51 7.42 16.80 3.06
N PHE A 52 6.79 17.04 1.92
CA PHE A 52 6.96 16.24 0.71
C PHE A 52 8.01 16.90 -0.20
N PHE A 53 9.23 16.37 -0.20
CA PHE A 53 10.34 16.87 -1.02
C PHE A 53 10.73 18.32 -0.77
N GLY A 54 10.72 18.75 0.50
CA GLY A 54 11.11 20.09 0.92
C GLY A 54 9.95 21.10 0.90
N VAL A 55 8.77 20.69 0.45
CA VAL A 55 7.56 21.52 0.42
C VAL A 55 6.58 20.99 1.46
N ASN A 56 6.10 21.88 2.33
CA ASN A 56 5.14 21.52 3.37
C ASN A 56 3.71 21.64 2.86
N PHE A 57 2.96 20.55 2.92
CA PHE A 57 1.55 20.50 2.58
C PHE A 57 0.72 20.18 3.82
N THR A 58 -0.39 20.90 3.97
CA THR A 58 -1.43 20.59 4.98
C THR A 58 -2.71 20.09 4.34
N GLN A 59 -2.77 20.10 3.00
CA GLN A 59 -3.95 19.76 2.22
C GLN A 59 -3.54 19.01 0.95
N LEU A 60 -4.46 18.24 0.39
CA LEU A 60 -4.31 17.55 -0.90
C LEU A 60 -5.65 17.46 -1.63
N TYR A 61 -5.62 16.93 -2.85
CA TYR A 61 -6.79 16.50 -3.61
C TYR A 61 -6.87 14.98 -3.58
N VAL A 62 -8.03 14.44 -3.22
CA VAL A 62 -8.32 13.00 -3.37
C VAL A 62 -8.90 12.77 -4.76
N ASN A 63 -8.36 11.80 -5.50
CA ASN A 63 -8.76 11.53 -6.87
C ASN A 63 -9.40 10.14 -7.01
N ASN A 64 -10.43 10.05 -7.85
CA ASN A 64 -11.15 8.81 -8.10
C ASN A 64 -10.22 7.72 -8.69
N ASN A 65 -9.29 8.11 -9.56
CA ASN A 65 -8.33 7.25 -10.25
C ASN A 65 -7.14 6.82 -9.37
N GLY A 66 -7.38 6.53 -8.09
CA GLY A 66 -6.44 5.83 -7.21
C GLY A 66 -5.16 6.59 -6.84
N ASN A 67 -5.24 7.92 -6.77
CA ASN A 67 -4.13 8.79 -6.39
C ASN A 67 -4.57 9.99 -5.53
N VAL A 68 -3.59 10.66 -4.95
CA VAL A 68 -3.71 12.00 -4.38
C VAL A 68 -2.68 12.92 -4.99
N THR A 69 -3.02 14.19 -5.13
CA THR A 69 -2.14 15.24 -5.63
C THR A 69 -2.09 16.43 -4.69
N PHE A 70 -0.95 17.12 -4.64
CA PHE A 70 -0.75 18.28 -3.76
C PHE A 70 -0.85 19.62 -4.51
N ASP A 71 -0.70 19.58 -5.83
CA ASP A 71 -0.53 20.75 -6.69
C ASP A 71 -1.81 21.19 -7.41
N SER A 72 -2.65 20.25 -7.87
CA SER A 72 -4.01 20.52 -8.39
C SER A 72 -4.85 19.26 -8.44
N ALA A 73 -6.16 19.38 -8.73
CA ALA A 73 -6.96 18.23 -9.18
C ALA A 73 -6.38 17.62 -10.48
N LEU A 74 -6.59 16.32 -10.69
CA LEU A 74 -6.09 15.56 -11.84
C LEU A 74 -7.24 14.85 -12.54
N SER A 75 -7.51 15.17 -13.81
CA SER A 75 -8.58 14.53 -14.60
C SER A 75 -8.07 13.48 -15.59
N THR A 76 -6.78 13.16 -15.54
CA THR A 76 -6.17 12.15 -16.42
C THR A 76 -6.52 10.76 -15.92
N PHE A 77 -7.04 9.91 -16.80
CA PHE A 77 -7.45 8.54 -16.50
C PHE A 77 -6.43 7.49 -16.91
N THR A 78 -5.75 7.67 -18.04
CA THR A 78 -4.68 6.76 -18.46
C THR A 78 -3.40 7.05 -17.67
N PRO A 79 -2.84 6.06 -16.95
CA PRO A 79 -1.69 6.29 -16.07
C PRO A 79 -0.44 6.73 -16.83
N PHE A 80 0.11 7.89 -16.47
CA PHE A 80 1.39 8.36 -16.99
C PHE A 80 2.54 7.93 -16.08
N ASN A 81 3.76 7.91 -16.64
CA ASN A 81 4.97 7.57 -15.91
C ASN A 81 5.26 8.56 -14.77
N LEU A 82 5.29 8.08 -13.51
CA LEU A 82 5.53 8.91 -12.33
C LEU A 82 6.98 9.43 -12.27
N THR A 83 7.91 8.82 -13.01
CA THR A 83 9.30 9.28 -13.11
C THR A 83 9.50 10.45 -14.08
N ALA A 84 8.50 10.74 -14.93
CA ALA A 84 8.57 11.76 -15.99
C ALA A 84 7.34 12.69 -15.99
N THR A 85 6.78 12.93 -14.80
CA THR A 85 5.61 13.80 -14.61
C THR A 85 5.99 15.13 -13.98
N ASN A 86 5.15 16.15 -14.16
CA ASN A 86 5.23 17.43 -13.47
C ASN A 86 4.28 17.53 -12.26
N ARG A 87 3.72 16.39 -11.83
CA ARG A 87 2.72 16.29 -10.77
C ARG A 87 3.35 15.94 -9.44
N GLN A 88 2.92 16.63 -8.39
CA GLN A 88 3.20 16.24 -7.00
C GLN A 88 2.12 15.24 -6.57
N ILE A 89 2.44 13.95 -6.68
CA ILE A 89 1.47 12.85 -6.64
C ILE A 89 1.96 11.71 -5.75
N ILE A 90 1.03 11.11 -5.02
CA ILE A 90 1.18 9.81 -4.37
C ILE A 90 0.06 8.92 -4.89
N ALA A 91 0.41 7.78 -5.47
CA ALA A 91 -0.52 6.89 -6.14
C ALA A 91 -0.33 5.45 -5.62
N PRO A 92 -1.17 4.95 -4.70
CA PRO A 92 -1.17 3.52 -4.40
C PRO A 92 -1.55 2.70 -5.64
N PHE A 93 -2.45 3.20 -6.49
CA PHE A 93 -2.87 2.49 -7.70
C PHE A 93 -3.48 3.46 -8.72
N PHE A 94 -2.64 4.14 -9.51
CA PHE A 94 -3.14 5.03 -10.55
C PHE A 94 -3.64 4.22 -11.74
N ALA A 95 -4.95 4.19 -11.92
CA ALA A 95 -5.66 3.54 -13.02
C ALA A 95 -7.04 4.18 -13.23
N ASP A 96 -7.69 3.82 -14.33
CA ASP A 96 -8.98 4.35 -14.80
C ASP A 96 -10.16 3.75 -14.00
N VAL A 97 -10.32 4.26 -12.77
CA VAL A 97 -11.36 3.84 -11.82
C VAL A 97 -12.67 4.52 -12.22
N ASP A 98 -13.76 3.76 -12.24
CA ASP A 98 -15.08 4.32 -12.51
C ASP A 98 -16.07 3.81 -11.45
N THR A 99 -16.66 4.73 -10.68
CA THR A 99 -17.58 4.40 -9.60
C THR A 99 -19.03 4.73 -9.93
N ARG A 100 -19.36 5.10 -11.19
CA ARG A 100 -20.70 5.58 -11.55
C ARG A 100 -21.77 4.50 -11.46
N ASN A 101 -21.56 3.36 -12.12
CA ASN A 101 -22.58 2.32 -12.26
C ASN A 101 -22.37 1.11 -11.34
N SER A 102 -21.15 0.94 -10.81
CA SER A 102 -20.73 -0.22 -10.04
C SER A 102 -19.56 0.13 -9.13
N GLY A 103 -19.16 -0.81 -8.27
CA GLY A 103 -18.18 -0.60 -7.20
C GLY A 103 -18.66 0.38 -6.12
N ASN A 104 -17.84 0.65 -5.11
CA ASN A 104 -18.16 1.65 -4.08
C ASN A 104 -17.54 3.02 -4.41
N PRO A 105 -18.12 4.13 -3.94
CA PRO A 105 -17.46 5.43 -4.03
C PRO A 105 -16.19 5.45 -3.15
N VAL A 106 -15.25 6.31 -3.52
CA VAL A 106 -14.03 6.56 -2.76
C VAL A 106 -14.38 7.25 -1.44
N THR A 107 -13.85 6.74 -0.33
CA THR A 107 -13.98 7.37 0.99
C THR A 107 -12.64 7.85 1.49
N TYR A 108 -12.63 8.86 2.35
CA TYR A 108 -11.41 9.43 2.90
C TYR A 108 -11.70 10.12 4.23
N GLY A 109 -10.65 10.43 4.98
CA GLY A 109 -10.79 11.19 6.20
C GLY A 109 -9.54 11.20 7.07
N GLN A 110 -9.58 12.03 8.11
CA GLN A 110 -8.62 11.99 9.20
C GLN A 110 -9.00 10.88 10.19
N GLY A 111 -7.99 10.26 10.78
CA GLY A 111 -8.15 9.17 11.73
C GLY A 111 -6.87 8.95 12.53
N LEU A 112 -6.75 7.76 13.12
CA LEU A 112 -5.56 7.36 13.86
C LEU A 112 -4.91 6.12 13.24
N TRP A 113 -3.58 6.13 13.17
CA TRP A 113 -2.76 4.96 12.87
C TRP A 113 -1.80 4.71 14.03
N ASP A 114 -1.94 3.56 14.71
CA ASP A 114 -1.14 3.23 15.90
C ASP A 114 -1.07 4.38 16.93
N GLY A 115 -2.20 5.06 17.15
CA GLY A 115 -2.34 6.19 18.07
C GLY A 115 -1.82 7.54 17.56
N ARG A 116 -1.41 7.62 16.29
CA ARG A 116 -0.90 8.84 15.65
C ARG A 116 -1.92 9.43 14.72
N ASN A 117 -1.94 10.77 14.58
CA ASN A 117 -2.77 11.43 13.58
C ASN A 117 -2.40 10.90 12.19
N ALA A 118 -3.43 10.62 11.40
CA ALA A 118 -3.27 10.15 10.04
C ALA A 118 -4.41 10.66 9.16
N PHE A 119 -4.14 10.72 7.86
CA PHE A 119 -5.13 10.91 6.82
C PHE A 119 -5.15 9.68 5.93
N GLY A 120 -6.32 9.17 5.59
CA GLY A 120 -6.46 7.98 4.74
C GLY A 120 -7.46 8.17 3.61
N VAL A 121 -7.26 7.40 2.56
CA VAL A 121 -8.14 7.30 1.39
C VAL A 121 -8.35 5.84 1.05
N ASN A 122 -9.61 5.45 0.85
CA ASN A 122 -10.01 4.08 0.57
C ASN A 122 -10.68 4.00 -0.80
N TRP A 123 -10.15 3.11 -1.63
CA TRP A 123 -10.77 2.63 -2.86
C TRP A 123 -11.14 1.17 -2.62
N ILE A 124 -12.28 0.92 -1.96
CA ILE A 124 -12.73 -0.42 -1.57
C ILE A 124 -13.75 -0.93 -2.55
N ASP A 125 -13.53 -2.10 -3.14
CA ASP A 125 -14.38 -2.69 -4.17
C ASP A 125 -14.72 -1.71 -5.30
N VAL A 126 -13.74 -0.92 -5.76
CA VAL A 126 -13.93 -0.02 -6.90
C VAL A 126 -13.92 -0.78 -8.22
N ASP A 127 -14.70 -0.28 -9.18
CA ASP A 127 -14.76 -0.78 -10.55
C ASP A 127 -13.82 0.03 -11.47
N TYR A 128 -13.68 -0.42 -12.72
CA TYR A 128 -12.90 0.22 -13.77
C TYR A 128 -13.79 0.73 -14.90
N PHE A 129 -13.28 1.69 -15.66
CA PHE A 129 -13.98 2.20 -16.82
C PHE A 129 -14.12 1.12 -17.92
N SER A 130 -15.25 0.95 -18.59
CA SER A 130 -16.54 1.63 -18.39
C SER A 130 -17.33 0.85 -17.34
N SER A 131 -17.62 1.45 -16.18
CA SER A 131 -18.19 0.73 -15.04
C SER A 131 -19.51 0.05 -15.40
N SER A 132 -19.70 -1.15 -14.85
CA SER A 132 -20.86 -1.99 -15.15
C SER A 132 -21.24 -2.86 -13.96
N ALA A 133 -22.53 -2.97 -13.71
CA ALA A 133 -23.07 -3.91 -12.72
C ALA A 133 -22.82 -5.38 -13.11
N ALA A 134 -22.45 -5.66 -14.37
CA ALA A 134 -22.08 -6.99 -14.83
C ALA A 134 -20.64 -7.38 -14.47
N HIS A 135 -19.76 -6.42 -14.19
CA HIS A 135 -18.38 -6.71 -13.78
C HIS A 135 -18.37 -7.36 -12.39
N SER A 136 -17.77 -8.54 -12.29
CA SER A 136 -17.63 -9.30 -11.04
C SER A 136 -16.29 -9.06 -10.34
N ASN A 137 -15.29 -8.54 -11.05
CA ASN A 137 -13.99 -8.19 -10.52
C ASN A 137 -13.97 -6.74 -10.00
N LYS A 138 -13.32 -6.52 -8.84
CA LYS A 138 -13.16 -5.20 -8.20
C LYS A 138 -11.81 -5.10 -7.52
N ASN A 139 -11.34 -3.88 -7.30
CA ASN A 139 -10.10 -3.63 -6.56
C ASN A 139 -10.39 -3.03 -5.18
N SER A 140 -9.59 -3.42 -4.19
CA SER A 140 -9.58 -2.87 -2.83
C SER A 140 -8.16 -2.48 -2.46
N PHE A 141 -7.91 -1.19 -2.35
CA PHE A 141 -6.63 -0.60 -1.95
C PHE A 141 -6.81 0.70 -1.18
N GLN A 142 -5.79 1.08 -0.43
CA GLN A 142 -5.86 2.20 0.52
C GLN A 142 -4.51 2.93 0.60
N LEU A 143 -4.59 4.26 0.74
CA LEU A 143 -3.48 5.13 1.11
C LEU A 143 -3.69 5.60 2.55
N ILE A 144 -2.63 5.59 3.36
CA ILE A 144 -2.59 6.28 4.65
C ILE A 144 -1.32 7.11 4.74
N LEU A 145 -1.48 8.37 5.12
CA LEU A 145 -0.42 9.31 5.45
C LEU A 145 -0.41 9.51 6.97
N VAL A 146 0.68 9.13 7.63
CA VAL A 146 0.76 9.13 9.11
C VAL A 146 1.72 10.20 9.59
N ASP A 147 1.27 11.08 10.48
CA ASP A 147 2.11 12.10 11.10
C ASP A 147 3.23 11.48 11.93
N ARG A 148 4.47 11.89 11.63
CA ARG A 148 5.69 11.53 12.35
C ARG A 148 6.41 12.75 12.92
N SER A 149 5.67 13.81 13.26
CA SER A 149 6.17 14.98 13.98
C SER A 149 6.83 14.63 15.33
N ASP A 150 6.63 13.42 15.85
CA ASP A 150 7.36 12.87 16.99
C ASP A 150 8.83 12.53 16.70
N ILE A 151 9.17 12.26 15.43
CA ILE A 151 10.55 12.07 14.96
C ILE A 151 11.14 13.41 14.51
N GLY A 152 10.41 14.16 13.70
CA GLY A 152 10.89 15.39 13.09
C GLY A 152 9.74 16.21 12.51
N VAL A 153 9.84 17.53 12.60
CA VAL A 153 8.79 18.43 12.09
C VAL A 153 8.58 18.19 10.60
N GLY A 154 7.34 17.86 10.22
CA GLY A 154 6.97 17.59 8.83
C GLY A 154 7.25 16.17 8.36
N ASP A 155 7.90 15.33 9.18
CA ASP A 155 8.09 13.92 8.85
C ASP A 155 6.74 13.20 8.85
N PHE A 156 6.57 12.27 7.92
CA PHE A 156 5.37 11.45 7.82
C PHE A 156 5.69 10.09 7.18
N ASP A 157 4.78 9.13 7.30
CA ASP A 157 4.87 7.85 6.61
C ASP A 157 3.79 7.75 5.54
N ILE A 158 4.13 7.14 4.41
CA ILE A 158 3.20 6.76 3.35
C ILE A 158 2.99 5.26 3.44
N ILE A 159 1.74 4.84 3.56
CA ILE A 159 1.37 3.44 3.67
C ILE A 159 0.42 3.11 2.54
N PHE A 160 0.79 2.14 1.70
CA PHE A 160 -0.13 1.50 0.77
C PHE A 160 -0.58 0.17 1.35
N ASN A 161 -1.89 -0.05 1.37
CA ASN A 161 -2.50 -1.31 1.76
C ASN A 161 -3.32 -1.87 0.60
N TYR A 162 -3.19 -3.16 0.32
CA TYR A 162 -3.89 -3.87 -0.75
C TYR A 162 -4.56 -5.11 -0.19
N ASP A 163 -5.80 -5.35 -0.60
CA ASP A 163 -6.56 -6.54 -0.21
C ASP A 163 -6.99 -7.36 -1.42
N LYS A 164 -7.30 -6.69 -2.54
CA LYS A 164 -7.79 -7.33 -3.76
C LYS A 164 -7.42 -6.52 -4.99
N ILE A 165 -6.74 -7.11 -5.97
CA ILE A 165 -6.37 -6.45 -7.25
C ILE A 165 -6.69 -7.41 -8.40
N GLN A 166 -7.88 -7.25 -8.98
CA GLN A 166 -8.45 -8.13 -9.99
C GLN A 166 -8.59 -7.47 -11.37
N TRP A 167 -8.32 -6.18 -11.46
CA TRP A 167 -8.24 -5.43 -12.71
C TRP A 167 -7.07 -4.46 -12.65
N GLU A 168 -6.58 -4.04 -13.82
CA GLU A 168 -5.39 -3.18 -13.93
C GLU A 168 -5.55 -1.98 -14.86
N THR A 169 -6.60 -1.97 -15.68
CA THR A 169 -6.80 -0.96 -16.73
C THR A 169 -8.27 -0.77 -17.06
N GLY A 170 -8.68 0.46 -17.37
CA GLY A 170 -9.99 0.74 -17.97
C GLY A 170 -10.00 0.55 -19.49
N THR A 171 -11.16 0.27 -20.07
CA THR A 171 -11.35 0.05 -21.51
C THR A 171 -10.91 1.26 -22.37
N ALA A 172 -11.05 2.50 -21.89
CA ALA A 172 -10.52 3.70 -22.56
C ALA A 172 -8.99 3.78 -22.53
N SER A 173 -8.36 3.08 -21.57
CA SER A 173 -6.91 2.93 -21.45
C SER A 173 -6.37 1.68 -22.16
N GLY A 174 -7.21 0.99 -22.95
CA GLY A 174 -6.84 -0.17 -23.77
C GLY A 174 -7.05 -1.53 -23.09
N GLY A 175 -7.71 -1.56 -21.93
CA GLY A 175 -8.10 -2.80 -21.25
C GLY A 175 -9.18 -3.56 -22.00
N ASN A 176 -9.23 -4.88 -21.80
CA ASN A 176 -10.31 -5.73 -22.31
C ASN A 176 -11.59 -5.61 -21.44
N ALA A 177 -12.61 -6.42 -21.74
CA ALA A 177 -13.88 -6.44 -21.00
C ALA A 177 -13.77 -6.86 -19.52
N ASP A 178 -12.63 -7.45 -19.14
CA ASP A 178 -12.33 -7.85 -17.75
C ASP A 178 -11.36 -6.86 -17.08
N GLY A 179 -11.05 -5.72 -17.70
CA GLY A 179 -10.15 -4.70 -17.14
C GLY A 179 -8.68 -5.12 -17.13
N LEU A 180 -8.28 -6.00 -18.04
CA LEU A 180 -6.93 -6.57 -18.15
C LEU A 180 -6.21 -6.09 -19.43
N GLY A 181 -4.88 -6.01 -19.41
CA GLY A 181 -4.11 -5.56 -20.56
C GLY A 181 -4.05 -4.03 -20.71
N GLY A 182 -3.66 -3.52 -21.88
CA GLY A 182 -3.61 -2.07 -22.14
C GLY A 182 -2.54 -1.31 -21.35
N ASN A 183 -2.83 -0.04 -21.02
CA ASN A 183 -1.96 0.78 -20.18
C ASN A 183 -2.22 0.51 -18.69
N SER A 184 -1.54 -0.51 -18.15
CA SER A 184 -1.70 -0.94 -16.75
C SER A 184 -1.37 0.13 -15.72
N ALA A 185 -1.97 -0.07 -14.56
CA ALA A 185 -1.79 0.74 -13.36
C ALA A 185 -0.33 1.02 -13.01
N ARG A 186 -0.10 2.18 -12.39
CA ARG A 186 1.19 2.59 -11.81
C ARG A 186 1.03 2.87 -10.33
N ALA A 187 2.01 2.44 -9.53
CA ALA A 187 1.99 2.61 -8.09
C ALA A 187 3.30 3.22 -7.60
N GLY A 188 3.25 4.31 -6.84
CA GLY A 188 4.44 5.05 -6.41
C GLY A 188 4.16 6.50 -6.06
N PHE A 189 5.15 7.37 -6.25
CA PHE A 189 5.06 8.80 -5.96
C PHE A 189 6.01 9.62 -6.83
N SER A 190 5.74 10.92 -6.93
CA SER A 190 6.59 11.90 -7.61
C SER A 190 6.39 13.29 -7.02
N ASN A 191 7.46 14.09 -6.95
CA ASN A 191 7.35 15.51 -6.64
C ASN A 191 7.18 16.41 -7.88
N GLY A 192 7.11 15.81 -9.08
CA GLY A 192 6.91 16.55 -10.32
C GLY A 192 8.14 17.27 -10.88
N THR A 193 9.34 17.08 -10.31
CA THR A 193 10.56 17.76 -10.81
C THR A 193 11.35 16.94 -11.82
N GLY A 194 11.12 15.62 -11.87
CA GLY A 194 11.93 14.70 -12.69
C GLY A 194 13.37 14.53 -12.21
N LEU A 195 13.74 15.06 -11.04
CA LEU A 195 15.07 14.92 -10.47
C LEU A 195 15.22 13.53 -9.82
N ALA A 196 16.40 12.92 -9.97
CA ALA A 196 16.69 11.63 -9.34
C ALA A 196 16.51 11.71 -7.81
N GLY A 197 15.88 10.69 -7.24
CA GLY A 197 15.55 10.65 -5.80
C GLY A 197 14.26 11.39 -5.41
N THR A 198 13.52 11.94 -6.37
CA THR A 198 12.27 12.66 -6.11
C THR A 198 11.01 11.96 -6.65
N PHE A 199 11.18 10.74 -7.13
CA PHE A 199 10.12 9.90 -7.66
C PHE A 199 10.46 8.43 -7.42
N PHE A 200 9.44 7.59 -7.46
CA PHE A 200 9.56 6.14 -7.37
C PHE A 200 8.34 5.49 -8.01
N GLU A 201 8.56 4.32 -8.63
CA GLU A 201 7.49 3.41 -9.04
C GLU A 201 7.82 2.01 -8.48
N LEU A 202 6.81 1.33 -7.97
CA LEU A 202 6.92 -0.09 -7.63
C LEU A 202 7.22 -0.90 -8.88
N THR A 203 8.13 -1.86 -8.76
CA THR A 203 8.38 -2.88 -9.79
C THR A 203 7.06 -3.56 -10.14
N GLY A 204 6.70 -3.55 -11.43
CA GLY A 204 5.39 -4.01 -11.91
C GLY A 204 4.51 -2.87 -12.46
N SER A 205 4.85 -1.61 -12.18
CA SER A 205 4.12 -0.45 -12.73
C SER A 205 4.13 -0.47 -14.26
N ALA A 206 2.94 -0.29 -14.86
CA ALA A 206 2.71 -0.34 -16.31
C ALA A 206 3.13 -1.65 -17.00
N ILE A 207 3.16 -2.78 -16.27
CA ILE A 207 3.38 -4.11 -16.82
C ILE A 207 2.09 -4.92 -16.66
N ASN A 208 1.54 -5.38 -17.78
CA ASN A 208 0.29 -6.16 -17.77
C ASN A 208 0.42 -7.43 -16.92
N GLY A 209 -0.57 -7.65 -16.06
CA GLY A 209 -0.66 -8.78 -15.15
C GLY A 209 0.28 -8.73 -13.96
N ALA A 210 1.14 -7.71 -13.82
CA ALA A 210 2.16 -7.68 -12.79
C ALA A 210 1.56 -7.52 -11.39
N PHE A 211 0.67 -6.53 -11.21
CA PHE A 211 0.08 -6.18 -9.92
C PHE A 211 -1.15 -7.00 -9.52
N LEU A 212 -1.75 -7.71 -10.48
CA LEU A 212 -2.93 -8.53 -10.25
C LEU A 212 -2.67 -9.61 -9.18
N ASP A 213 -3.74 -10.05 -8.53
CA ASP A 213 -3.71 -11.15 -7.57
C ASP A 213 -3.12 -12.42 -8.23
N GLY A 214 -2.03 -12.95 -7.67
CA GLY A 214 -1.29 -14.09 -8.22
C GLY A 214 -0.29 -13.75 -9.33
N GLY A 215 -0.18 -12.48 -9.74
CA GLY A 215 0.84 -11.98 -10.66
C GLY A 215 2.26 -11.99 -10.08
N PRO A 216 3.30 -11.77 -10.91
CA PRO A 216 4.71 -11.81 -10.50
C PRO A 216 5.08 -10.70 -9.49
N ASN A 217 4.33 -9.60 -9.48
CA ASN A 217 4.48 -8.48 -8.56
C ASN A 217 3.17 -8.21 -7.80
N ALA A 218 2.37 -9.26 -7.59
CA ALA A 218 1.05 -9.16 -6.97
C ALA A 218 1.10 -8.31 -5.71
N LEU A 219 0.31 -7.24 -5.68
CA LEU A 219 0.40 -6.25 -4.61
C LEU A 219 -0.03 -6.86 -3.27
N ILE A 220 -0.99 -7.78 -3.29
CA ILE A 220 -1.57 -8.42 -2.09
C ILE A 220 -0.67 -9.47 -1.40
N SER A 221 0.31 -10.04 -2.11
CA SER A 221 1.18 -11.11 -1.58
C SER A 221 2.64 -10.69 -1.45
N ASN A 222 2.96 -9.45 -1.83
CA ASN A 222 4.24 -8.80 -1.61
C ASN A 222 4.09 -7.72 -0.52
N ARG A 223 5.23 -7.21 -0.05
CA ARG A 223 5.32 -6.21 1.01
C ARG A 223 6.59 -5.40 0.91
N LEU A 224 6.60 -4.21 1.49
CA LEU A 224 7.79 -3.39 1.66
C LEU A 224 7.79 -2.77 3.05
N ASN A 225 8.89 -2.93 3.79
CA ASN A 225 9.05 -2.35 5.13
C ASN A 225 7.91 -2.73 6.11
N SER A 226 7.31 -3.90 5.91
CA SER A 226 6.18 -4.41 6.69
C SER A 226 6.32 -5.92 6.87
N ASN A 227 5.82 -6.43 8.00
CA ASN A 227 5.68 -7.87 8.23
C ASN A 227 4.34 -8.44 7.71
N LEU A 228 3.51 -7.59 7.11
CA LEU A 228 2.20 -7.94 6.59
C LEU A 228 2.21 -7.88 5.05
N ASP A 229 1.78 -8.97 4.41
CA ASP A 229 1.55 -9.00 2.96
C ASP A 229 0.45 -7.99 2.58
N GLY A 230 0.59 -7.37 1.41
CA GLY A 230 -0.30 -6.29 0.99
C GLY A 230 0.04 -4.93 1.58
N ARG A 231 1.07 -4.80 2.42
CA ARG A 231 1.46 -3.52 3.04
C ARG A 231 2.84 -3.04 2.63
N TYR A 232 2.91 -1.79 2.18
CA TYR A 232 4.12 -1.11 1.72
C TYR A 232 4.26 0.20 2.48
N ILE A 233 5.39 0.38 3.17
CA ILE A 233 5.65 1.55 3.99
C ILE A 233 6.86 2.31 3.44
N PHE A 234 6.65 3.59 3.15
CA PHE A 234 7.70 4.53 2.76
C PHE A 234 7.83 5.60 3.83
N ASN A 235 9.05 5.82 4.31
CA ASN A 235 9.31 6.78 5.37
C ASN A 235 9.79 8.10 4.78
N ALA A 236 8.99 9.17 4.92
CA ALA A 236 9.41 10.52 4.54
C ALA A 236 10.11 11.18 5.73
N ARG A 237 11.42 11.43 5.60
CA ARG A 237 12.26 12.00 6.65
C ARG A 237 13.03 13.18 6.13
N ASN A 238 12.91 14.32 6.82
CA ASN A 238 13.55 15.58 6.44
C ASN A 238 13.30 15.95 4.96
N GLY A 239 12.08 15.73 4.49
CA GLY A 239 11.70 16.00 3.10
C GLY A 239 12.29 15.04 2.07
N SER A 240 12.82 13.88 2.45
CA SER A 240 13.27 12.84 1.51
C SER A 240 12.53 11.53 1.77
N ILE A 241 12.34 10.72 0.73
CA ILE A 241 11.71 9.40 0.84
C ILE A 241 12.69 8.37 0.31
N ASP A 242 13.06 7.41 1.17
CA ASP A 242 13.86 6.25 0.76
C ASP A 242 12.93 5.07 0.43
N PRO A 243 12.82 4.65 -0.83
CA PRO A 243 11.98 3.53 -1.22
C PRO A 243 12.66 2.17 -1.06
N THR A 244 13.89 2.12 -0.56
CA THR A 244 14.60 0.85 -0.37
C THR A 244 14.13 0.13 0.89
N PRO A 245 14.24 -1.21 0.94
CA PRO A 245 13.95 -1.95 2.15
C PRO A 245 14.84 -1.49 3.31
N ASN A 246 14.22 -1.19 4.44
CA ASN A 246 14.91 -0.91 5.68
C ASN A 246 15.83 -2.09 6.00
N PRO A 247 17.10 -1.83 6.36
CA PRO A 247 18.04 -2.89 6.68
C PRO A 247 17.49 -3.72 7.84
N VAL A 248 17.30 -5.02 7.61
CA VAL A 248 16.89 -5.95 8.66
C VAL A 248 18.05 -6.05 9.66
N PRO A 249 17.86 -5.70 10.94
CA PRO A 249 18.89 -5.91 11.94
C PRO A 249 19.28 -7.39 11.95
N ALA A 250 20.58 -7.70 11.89
CA ALA A 250 21.04 -9.08 11.91
C ALA A 250 20.38 -9.82 13.09
N PRO A 251 19.77 -11.00 12.88
CA PRO A 251 19.04 -11.68 13.94
C PRO A 251 19.91 -11.87 15.19
N ALA A 252 19.38 -11.56 16.36
CA ALA A 252 20.02 -11.88 17.63
C ALA A 252 20.35 -13.39 17.77
N SER A 253 19.77 -14.25 16.92
CA SER A 253 20.11 -15.66 16.81
C SER A 253 21.55 -15.91 16.35
N LEU A 254 22.18 -15.02 15.57
CA LEU A 254 23.61 -15.10 15.27
C LEU A 254 24.47 -14.80 16.50
N ALA A 255 24.05 -13.81 17.32
CA ALA A 255 24.70 -13.51 18.58
C ALA A 255 24.51 -14.64 19.61
N LEU A 256 23.33 -15.26 19.67
CA LEU A 256 23.03 -16.41 20.52
C LEU A 256 23.75 -17.69 20.05
N LEU A 257 23.88 -17.92 18.74
CA LEU A 257 24.65 -19.03 18.18
C LEU A 257 26.15 -18.86 18.47
N ALA A 258 26.67 -17.63 18.29
CA ALA A 258 28.05 -17.31 18.64
C ALA A 258 28.32 -17.47 20.14
N ALA A 259 27.41 -17.00 21.00
CA ALA A 259 27.49 -17.20 22.45
C ALA A 259 27.40 -18.68 22.84
N GLY A 260 26.51 -19.45 22.20
CA GLY A 260 26.39 -20.90 22.40
C GLY A 260 27.67 -21.65 22.01
N LEU A 261 28.27 -21.33 20.86
CA LEU A 261 29.54 -21.91 20.41
C LEU A 261 30.71 -21.54 21.31
N LEU A 262 30.76 -20.32 21.85
CA LEU A 262 31.77 -19.88 22.82
C LEU A 262 31.62 -20.60 24.17
N LEU A 263 30.39 -20.85 24.62
CA LEU A 263 30.11 -21.61 25.84
C LEU A 263 30.48 -23.09 25.71
N LEU A 264 30.23 -23.70 24.54
CA LEU A 264 30.63 -25.09 24.24
C LEU A 264 32.16 -25.25 24.21
N ARG A 265 32.88 -24.29 23.63
CA ARG A 265 34.35 -24.32 23.57
C ARG A 265 35.01 -24.18 24.95
N ARG A 266 34.31 -23.60 25.92
CA ARG A 266 34.78 -23.44 27.30
C ARG A 266 34.55 -24.69 28.16
N GLN A 267 33.61 -25.56 27.77
CA GLN A 267 33.33 -26.82 28.47
C GLN A 267 34.19 -28.00 27.99
N SER A 268 34.73 -27.96 26.78
CA SER A 268 35.61 -29.01 26.22
C SER A 268 37.10 -28.89 26.63
N GLY A 269 37.42 -28.02 27.59
CA GLY A 269 38.79 -27.72 28.03
C GLY A 269 39.11 -28.15 29.47
N ARG A 270 38.38 -29.12 30.03
CA ARG A 270 38.68 -29.77 31.31
C ARG A 270 38.76 -31.27 31.16
#